data_AF-A0A6B2LRI4-F1
#
_entry.id   AF-A0A6B2LRI4-F1
#
_cell.length_a   1.000
_cell.length_b   1.000
_cell.length_c   1.000
_cell.angle_alpha   90.00
_cell.angle_beta   90.00
_cell.angle_gamma   90.00
#
_symmetry.space_group_name_H-M   'P 1'
#
loop_
_entity.id
_entity.type
_entity.pdbx_description
1 polymer ?
#
loop_
_entity_poly.entity_id
_entity_poly.type
_entity_poly.pdbx_seq_one_letter_code
_entity_poly.pdbx_strand_id
1 'polypeptide(L)'
;MLEHNANANFPHETGVTPIYLSSQDGHKEIVEILLKHNANVDVVTNEGGTPFFVACQNGHKEIAIILLNHKANVNEINRVSLVLVTC
;
A
#
# COMPACT_ATOMS: atom_id res chain seq x y z
N MET A 1 5.32 -3.57 19.11
CA MET A 1 6.73 -3.61 19.55
C MET A 1 7.57 -3.35 18.31
N LEU A 2 8.12 -2.13 18.15
CA LEU A 2 8.99 -1.73 17.04
C LEU A 2 10.41 -1.56 17.60
N GLU A 3 11.00 -2.67 18.02
CA GLU A 3 12.42 -2.74 18.35
C GLU A 3 13.12 -3.55 17.26
N HIS A 4 14.28 -3.07 16.82
CA HIS A 4 15.11 -3.56 15.71
C HIS A 4 14.71 -3.15 14.31
N ASN A 5 15.32 -2.05 13.83
CA ASN A 5 15.88 -1.92 12.48
C ASN A 5 15.02 -2.43 11.30
N ALA A 6 13.69 -2.35 11.43
CA ALA A 6 12.74 -2.80 10.44
C ALA A 6 12.81 -1.83 9.27
N ASN A 7 13.60 -2.19 8.27
CA ASN A 7 13.63 -1.47 7.02
C ASN A 7 12.21 -1.57 6.43
N ALA A 8 11.49 -0.45 6.39
CA ALA A 8 10.07 -0.36 5.99
C ALA A 8 9.79 -0.94 4.58
N ASN A 9 10.86 -1.22 3.83
CA ASN A 9 10.83 -1.76 2.48
C ASN A 9 11.24 -3.25 2.38
N PHE A 10 11.56 -3.94 3.48
CA PHE A 10 11.87 -5.37 3.40
C PHE A 10 10.58 -6.20 3.37
N PRO A 11 10.31 -6.92 2.28
CA PRO A 11 9.12 -7.76 2.18
C PRO A 11 9.21 -8.96 3.12
N HIS A 12 8.14 -9.27 3.86
CA HIS A 12 8.03 -10.51 4.63
C HIS A 12 7.69 -11.66 3.67
N GLU A 13 8.68 -12.45 3.24
CA GLU A 13 8.61 -13.72 2.46
C GLU A 13 7.72 -13.78 1.18
N THR A 14 6.85 -12.79 0.91
CA THR A 14 5.79 -12.79 -0.11
C THR A 14 5.67 -11.46 -0.87
N GLY A 15 6.61 -10.53 -0.67
CA GLY A 15 6.49 -9.18 -1.23
C GLY A 15 5.60 -8.24 -0.39
N VAL A 16 5.02 -8.74 0.71
CA VAL A 16 4.12 -7.98 1.58
C VAL A 16 4.92 -7.04 2.48
N THR A 17 4.59 -5.74 2.40
CA THR A 17 5.23 -4.67 3.17
C THR A 17 4.27 -4.12 4.22
N PRO A 18 4.78 -3.43 5.26
CA PRO A 18 3.94 -2.81 6.29
C PRO A 18 2.88 -1.85 5.73
N ILE A 19 3.20 -1.14 4.64
CA ILE A 19 2.28 -0.20 3.99
C ILE A 19 1.15 -0.93 3.24
N TYR A 20 1.43 -2.12 2.69
CA TYR A 20 0.40 -2.97 2.09
C TYR A 20 -0.60 -3.46 3.15
N LEU A 21 -0.11 -4.03 4.25
CA LEU A 21 -0.97 -4.56 5.34
C LEU A 21 -1.81 -3.47 5.99
N SER A 22 -1.19 -2.34 6.35
CA SER A 22 -1.94 -1.21 6.93
C SER A 22 -2.97 -0.63 5.95
N SER A 23 -2.70 -0.67 4.64
CA SER A 23 -3.67 -0.26 3.62
C SER A 23 -4.80 -1.28 3.43
N GLN A 24 -4.51 -2.57 3.57
CA GLN A 24 -5.49 -3.65 3.54
C GLN A 24 -6.45 -3.58 4.73
N ASP A 25 -5.91 -3.36 5.93
CA ASP A 25 -6.66 -3.40 7.20
C ASP A 25 -7.32 -2.05 7.57
N GLY A 26 -7.11 -1.00 6.77
CA GLY A 26 -7.73 0.31 7.02
C GLY A 26 -7.02 1.15 8.08
N HIS A 27 -5.76 0.87 8.38
CA HIS A 27 -4.96 1.54 9.41
C HIS A 27 -4.31 2.84 8.90
N LYS A 28 -5.14 3.87 8.70
CA LYS A 28 -4.74 5.18 8.16
C LYS A 28 -3.52 5.79 8.86
N GLU A 29 -3.52 5.82 10.19
CA GLU A 29 -2.43 6.43 10.97
C GLU A 29 -1.09 5.71 10.74
N ILE A 30 -1.12 4.39 10.59
CA ILE A 30 0.07 3.58 10.30
C ILE A 30 0.57 3.88 8.89
N VAL A 31 -0.34 3.99 7.90
CA VAL A 31 0.03 4.37 6.53
C VAL A 31 0.71 5.74 6.51
N GLU A 32 0.17 6.75 7.19
CA GLU A 32 0.79 8.07 7.27
C GLU A 32 2.16 8.04 7.96
N ILE A 33 2.32 7.27 9.03
CA ILE A 33 3.61 7.11 9.72
C ILE A 33 4.64 6.48 8.77
N LEU A 34 4.26 5.43 8.04
CA LEU A 34 5.16 4.75 7.09
C LEU A 34 5.57 5.68 5.94
N LEU A 35 4.63 6.46 5.40
CA LEU A 35 4.88 7.45 4.36
C LEU A 35 5.84 8.57 4.84
N LYS A 36 5.66 9.04 6.08
CA LYS A 36 6.59 9.99 6.72
C LYS A 36 8.01 9.43 6.85
N HIS A 37 8.16 8.12 6.92
CA HIS A 37 9.46 7.42 6.95
C HIS A 37 9.89 6.92 5.56
N ASN A 38 9.40 7.53 4.48
CA ASN A 38 9.77 7.23 3.10
C ASN A 38 9.52 5.77 2.69
N ALA A 39 8.46 5.14 3.23
CA ALA A 39 8.00 3.85 2.72
C ALA A 39 7.65 3.94 1.23
N ASN A 40 8.04 2.92 0.47
CA ASN A 40 7.71 2.84 -0.95
C ASN A 40 6.20 2.57 -1.14
N VAL A 41 5.51 3.47 -1.83
CA VAL A 41 4.07 3.40 -2.12
C VAL A 41 3.71 2.45 -3.26
N ASP A 42 4.67 2.19 -4.14
CA ASP A 42 4.50 1.37 -5.35
C ASP A 42 5.05 -0.04 -5.16
N VAL A 43 5.10 -0.49 -3.91
CA VAL A 43 5.45 -1.87 -3.59
C VAL A 43 4.42 -2.82 -4.19
N VAL A 44 4.92 -3.80 -4.93
CA VAL A 44 4.11 -4.82 -5.59
C VAL A 44 4.34 -6.13 -4.84
N THR A 45 3.27 -6.75 -4.35
CA THR A 45 3.34 -8.09 -3.75
C THR A 45 3.61 -9.15 -4.83
N ASN A 46 3.97 -10.37 -4.43
CA ASN A 46 4.15 -11.47 -5.38
C ASN A 46 2.88 -11.79 -6.20
N GLU A 47 1.71 -11.38 -5.70
CA GLU A 47 0.41 -11.52 -6.38
C GLU A 47 0.08 -10.34 -7.30
N GLY A 48 0.98 -9.36 -7.45
CA GLY A 48 0.77 -8.17 -8.28
C GLY A 48 -0.07 -7.07 -7.62
N GLY A 49 -0.31 -7.15 -6.31
CA GLY A 49 -1.11 -6.17 -5.58
C GLY A 49 -0.28 -5.00 -5.05
N THR A 50 -0.84 -3.79 -5.08
CA THR A 50 -0.24 -2.57 -4.50
C THR A 50 -1.02 -2.11 -3.26
N PRO A 51 -0.42 -1.30 -2.36
CA PRO A 51 -1.14 -0.68 -1.25
C PRO A 51 -2.38 0.09 -1.70
N PHE A 52 -2.28 0.79 -2.83
CA PHE A 52 -3.39 1.53 -3.42
C PHE A 52 -4.52 0.59 -3.85
N PHE A 53 -4.18 -0.50 -4.55
CA PHE A 53 -5.15 -1.48 -5.01
C PHE A 53 -5.92 -2.12 -3.84
N VAL A 54 -5.22 -2.57 -2.81
CA VAL A 54 -5.86 -3.25 -1.68
C VAL A 54 -6.70 -2.30 -0.81
N ALA A 55 -6.29 -1.03 -0.67
CA ALA A 55 -7.11 0.00 -0.02
C ALA A 55 -8.42 0.22 -0.76
N CYS A 56 -8.38 0.30 -2.09
CA CYS A 56 -9.57 0.44 -2.92
C CYS A 56 -10.46 -0.80 -2.89
N GLN A 57 -9.87 -2.00 -2.99
CA GLN A 57 -10.60 -3.27 -2.94
C GLN A 57 -11.39 -3.43 -1.63
N ASN A 58 -10.83 -2.96 -0.51
CA ASN A 58 -11.47 -3.03 0.80
C ASN A 58 -12.32 -1.79 1.16
N GLY A 59 -12.43 -0.81 0.26
CA GLY A 59 -13.27 0.39 0.46
C GLY A 59 -12.65 1.47 1.35
N HIS A 60 -11.34 1.41 1.63
CA HIS A 60 -10.60 2.37 2.45
C HIS A 60 -10.24 3.64 1.67
N LYS A 61 -11.26 4.42 1.29
CA LYS A 61 -11.12 5.60 0.41
C LYS A 61 -10.11 6.64 0.91
N GLU A 62 -10.11 6.93 2.20
CA GLU A 62 -9.17 7.89 2.79
C GLU A 62 -7.71 7.47 2.60
N ILE A 63 -7.43 6.17 2.73
CA ILE A 63 -6.09 5.61 2.52
C ILE A 63 -5.71 5.68 1.05
N ALA A 64 -6.63 5.33 0.15
CA ALA A 64 -6.40 5.45 -1.29
C ALA A 64 -6.03 6.90 -1.69
N ILE A 65 -6.73 7.90 -1.12
CA ILE A 65 -6.42 9.31 -1.34
C ILE A 65 -5.04 9.68 -0.78
N ILE A 66 -4.68 9.22 0.42
CA ILE A 66 -3.37 9.47 1.02
C ILE A 66 -2.24 8.90 0.16
N LEU A 67 -2.40 7.69 -0.37
CA LEU A 67 -1.44 7.04 -1.25
C LEU A 67 -1.29 7.79 -2.59
N LEU A 68 -2.41 8.24 -3.18
CA LEU A 68 -2.37 9.09 -4.39
C LEU A 68 -1.66 10.42 -4.16
N ASN A 69 -1.89 11.05 -3.00
CA ASN A 69 -1.18 12.28 -2.62
C ASN A 69 0.34 12.06 -2.49
N HIS A 70 0.77 10.83 -2.21
CA HIS A 70 2.17 10.42 -2.19
C HIS A 70 2.66 9.83 -3.52
N LYS A 71 1.94 10.11 -4.62
CA LYS A 71 2.28 9.74 -6.00
C LYS A 71 2.29 8.22 -6.27
N ALA A 72 1.47 7.45 -5.55
CA ALA A 72 1.27 6.05 -5.87
C ALA A 72 0.83 5.87 -7.33
N ASN A 73 1.49 4.97 -8.05
CA ASN A 73 1.20 4.66 -9.44
C ASN A 73 -0.06 3.79 -9.52
N VAL A 74 -1.10 4.35 -10.12
CA VAL A 74 -2.39 3.69 -10.34
C VAL A 74 -2.34 2.61 -11.44
N ASN A 75 -1.26 2.57 -12.23
CA ASN A 75 -1.14 1.72 -13.41
C ASN A 75 -0.26 0.47 -13.23
N GLU A 76 0.38 0.27 -12.07
CA GLU A 76 1.28 -0.89 -11.83
C GLU A 76 0.55 -2.24 -11.64
N ILE A 77 -0.77 -2.28 -11.85
CA ILE A 77 -1.59 -3.49 -11.76
C ILE A 77 -1.67 -4.22 -13.10
N ASN A 78 -1.22 -5.48 -13.15
CA ASN A 78 -1.39 -6.39 -14.29
C ASN A 78 -1.94 -7.72 -13.75
N ARG A 79 -3.23 -8.07 -13.94
CA ARG A 79 -3.67 -8.90 -15.07
C ARG A 79 -5.18 -8.92 -15.30
N VAL A 80 -5.92 -7.96 -14.78
CA VAL A 80 -7.31 -7.73 -15.19
C VAL A 80 -7.59 -6.24 -15.10
N SER A 81 -7.58 -5.58 -16.25
CA SER A 81 -7.96 -4.18 -16.41
C SER A 81 -9.41 -3.99 -15.97
N LEU A 82 -9.67 -3.72 -14.68
CA LEU A 82 -10.98 -3.29 -14.21
C LEU A 82 -10.93 -2.54 -12.86
N VAL A 83 -10.05 -1.55 -12.72
CA VAL A 83 -10.22 -0.51 -11.69
C VAL A 83 -10.19 0.86 -12.37
N LEU A 84 -11.15 1.06 -13.28
CA LEU A 84 -11.55 2.42 -13.63
C LEU A 84 -12.25 3.00 -12.39
N VAL A 85 -11.50 3.79 -11.62
CA VAL A 85 -12.00 4.98 -10.89
C VAL A 85 -13.32 4.75 -10.12
N THR A 86 -13.35 3.87 -9.11
CA THR A 86 -14.54 3.74 -8.23
C THR A 86 -14.29 3.36 -6.77
N CYS A 87 -13.06 3.52 -6.25
CA CYS A 87 -12.94 4.01 -4.89
C CYS A 87 -13.49 5.45 -4.89
#